data_AF-A0A0P9DTQ8-F1
#
_entry.id   AF-A0A0P9DTQ8-F1
#
_cell.length_a   1.000
_cell.length_b   1.000
_cell.length_c   1.000
_cell.angle_alpha   90.00
_cell.angle_beta   90.00
_cell.angle_gamma   90.00
#
_symmetry.space_group_name_H-M   'P 1'
#
loop_
_entity.id
_entity.type
_entity.pdbx_description
1 polymer ?
#
loop_
_entity_poly.entity_id
_entity_poly.type
_entity_poly.pdbx_seq_one_letter_code
_entity_poly.pdbx_strand_id
1 'polypeptide(L)'
;MAAAENSGSAWVARFPGSKSVDDLNDPFKSNVKRFIAALHEAGISTSIESTYRPEERAYLMHWSWKIVNKKVSPKDVPAKAGVNIKWVHDNDDANYSKSIAGARAMVNGYGISNLNVAPALNSNHTARNAIDLGTSWSKASVVITDANGKKVTINSGAKNSTNATLISVAKTYGLVHYTPVNDDKNHFSPNGR
;
A
#
# COMPACT_ATOMS: atom_id res chain seq x y z
N MET A 1 -29.35 -14.48 2.39
CA MET A 1 -28.38 -13.49 1.89
C MET A 1 -28.46 -12.28 2.81
N ALA A 2 -27.34 -11.79 3.35
CA ALA A 2 -27.36 -10.55 4.14
C ALA A 2 -27.75 -9.37 3.23
N ALA A 3 -28.52 -8.41 3.75
CA ALA A 3 -28.92 -7.22 3.01
C ALA A 3 -27.69 -6.38 2.60
N ALA A 4 -27.73 -5.79 1.41
CA ALA A 4 -26.66 -4.89 0.96
C ALA A 4 -26.66 -3.61 1.80
N GLU A 5 -25.47 -3.18 2.22
CA GLU A 5 -25.29 -2.05 3.14
C GLU A 5 -24.62 -0.87 2.46
N ASN A 6 -25.13 0.34 2.75
CA ASN A 6 -24.61 1.60 2.24
C ASN A 6 -23.09 1.73 2.43
N SER A 7 -22.42 2.34 1.45
CA SER A 7 -21.00 2.70 1.58
C SER A 7 -20.75 3.62 2.79
N GLY A 8 -19.62 3.46 3.48
CA GLY A 8 -19.34 4.19 4.72
C GLY A 8 -18.20 3.59 5.54
N SER A 9 -17.87 4.22 6.67
CA SER A 9 -16.73 3.85 7.53
C SER A 9 -16.77 2.41 8.01
N ALA A 10 -17.96 1.81 8.18
CA ALA A 10 -18.12 0.42 8.57
C ALA A 10 -17.44 -0.57 7.59
N TRP A 11 -17.26 -0.20 6.32
CA TRP A 11 -16.58 -1.03 5.33
C TRP A 11 -15.06 -1.09 5.50
N VAL A 12 -14.45 -0.09 6.17
CA VAL A 12 -12.99 0.04 6.29
C VAL A 12 -12.35 -1.13 7.05
N ALA A 13 -13.10 -1.71 7.99
CA ALA A 13 -12.64 -2.80 8.85
C ALA A 13 -13.03 -4.21 8.34
N ARG A 14 -13.88 -4.34 7.32
CA ARG A 14 -14.43 -5.66 6.89
C ARG A 14 -13.42 -6.57 6.21
N PHE A 15 -12.51 -5.96 5.46
CA PHE A 15 -11.46 -6.66 4.73
C PHE A 15 -10.13 -6.09 5.22
N PRO A 16 -9.63 -6.58 6.37
CA PRO A 16 -8.37 -6.10 6.92
C PRO A 16 -7.21 -6.48 5.99
N GLY A 17 -6.28 -5.54 5.79
CA GLY A 17 -4.98 -5.85 5.21
C GLY A 17 -4.05 -6.51 6.23
N SER A 18 -2.82 -6.79 5.82
CA SER A 18 -1.76 -7.27 6.71
C SER A 18 -0.55 -6.36 6.69
N LYS A 19 0.21 -6.39 7.79
CA LYS A 19 1.55 -5.82 7.94
C LYS A 19 2.60 -6.89 8.26
N SER A 20 2.21 -8.17 8.22
CA SER A 20 3.12 -9.27 8.53
C SER A 20 3.93 -9.67 7.30
N VAL A 21 5.25 -9.77 7.45
CA VAL A 21 6.11 -10.31 6.39
C VAL A 21 5.74 -11.77 6.07
N ASP A 22 5.18 -12.51 7.03
CA ASP A 22 4.76 -13.90 6.83
C ASP A 22 3.57 -14.04 5.87
N ASP A 23 2.84 -12.94 5.63
CA ASP A 23 1.76 -12.91 4.64
C ASP A 23 2.26 -12.73 3.19
N LEU A 24 3.56 -12.59 2.98
CA LEU A 24 4.17 -12.51 1.65
C LEU A 24 4.44 -13.92 1.08
N ASN A 25 4.47 -14.01 -0.25
CA ASN A 25 4.84 -15.24 -0.95
C ASN A 25 6.35 -15.38 -1.11
N ASP A 26 6.86 -16.61 -1.09
CA ASP A 26 8.24 -16.88 -1.49
C ASP A 26 8.40 -16.78 -3.02
N PRO A 27 9.58 -16.35 -3.52
CA PRO A 27 10.80 -16.04 -2.76
C PRO A 27 10.82 -14.63 -2.14
N PHE A 28 9.85 -13.77 -2.45
CA PHE A 28 9.85 -12.36 -2.02
C PHE A 28 9.85 -12.20 -0.49
N LYS A 29 9.06 -13.01 0.23
CA LYS A 29 9.07 -13.08 1.69
C LYS A 29 10.47 -13.28 2.26
N SER A 30 11.17 -14.32 1.82
CA SER A 30 12.52 -14.65 2.30
C SER A 30 13.52 -13.53 2.00
N ASN A 31 13.39 -12.89 0.83
CA ASN A 31 14.19 -11.73 0.44
C ASN A 31 13.94 -10.52 1.36
N VAL A 32 12.68 -10.20 1.65
CA VAL A 32 12.30 -9.12 2.56
C VAL A 32 12.85 -9.35 3.97
N LYS A 33 12.75 -10.58 4.50
CA LYS A 33 13.31 -10.92 5.82
C LYS A 33 14.81 -10.66 5.88
N ARG A 34 15.56 -11.10 4.87
CA ARG A 34 17.01 -10.87 4.78
C ARG A 34 17.36 -9.38 4.69
N PHE A 35 16.62 -8.61 3.90
CA PHE A 35 16.84 -7.17 3.78
C PHE A 35 16.55 -6.44 5.10
N ILE A 36 15.43 -6.75 5.77
CA ILE A 36 15.10 -6.16 7.07
C ILE A 36 16.16 -6.47 8.13
N ALA A 37 16.69 -7.70 8.16
CA ALA A 37 17.79 -8.05 9.05
C ALA A 37 19.03 -7.17 8.79
N ALA A 38 19.42 -6.99 7.52
CA ALA A 38 20.54 -6.12 7.16
C ALA A 38 20.31 -4.63 7.51
N LEU A 39 19.07 -4.15 7.40
CA LEU A 39 18.68 -2.81 7.87
C LEU A 39 18.90 -2.66 9.38
N HIS A 40 18.43 -3.63 10.17
CA HIS A 40 18.55 -3.60 11.63
C HIS A 40 20.01 -3.69 12.09
N GLU A 41 20.82 -4.55 11.46
CA GLU A 41 22.26 -4.64 11.72
C GLU A 41 22.99 -3.31 11.44
N ALA A 42 22.55 -2.56 10.42
CA ALA A 42 23.08 -1.24 10.09
C ALA A 42 22.58 -0.12 11.04
N GLY A 43 21.68 -0.43 11.98
CA GLY A 43 21.03 0.54 12.85
C GLY A 43 19.97 1.40 12.16
N ILE A 44 19.39 0.90 11.06
CA ILE A 44 18.28 1.54 10.35
C ILE A 44 16.96 1.02 10.93
N SER A 45 16.08 1.94 11.33
CA SER A 45 14.74 1.60 11.83
C SER A 45 13.80 1.30 10.66
N THR A 46 12.85 0.39 10.86
CA THR A 46 11.88 -0.04 9.85
C THR A 46 10.44 0.07 10.36
N SER A 47 9.52 0.48 9.49
CA SER A 47 8.07 0.47 9.75
C SER A 47 7.32 -0.16 8.58
N ILE A 48 6.57 -1.24 8.83
CA ILE A 48 5.78 -1.91 7.80
C ILE A 48 4.37 -1.31 7.79
N GLU A 49 3.98 -0.74 6.66
CA GLU A 49 2.69 -0.10 6.45
C GLU A 49 1.67 -1.06 5.82
N SER A 50 2.13 -1.93 4.93
CA SER A 50 1.28 -2.90 4.23
C SER A 50 2.14 -4.04 3.64
N THR A 51 1.58 -5.24 3.63
CA THR A 51 2.15 -6.43 2.96
C THR A 51 1.09 -7.04 2.05
N TYR A 52 0.00 -7.51 2.65
CA TYR A 52 -1.16 -8.04 1.92
C TYR A 52 -2.34 -7.08 1.96
N ARG A 53 -2.98 -6.92 0.79
CA ARG A 53 -4.25 -6.21 0.64
C ARG A 53 -5.24 -7.18 -0.02
N PRO A 54 -6.32 -7.60 0.66
CA PRO A 54 -7.37 -8.38 0.00
C PRO A 54 -7.94 -7.66 -1.21
N GLU A 55 -8.39 -8.41 -2.21
CA GLU A 55 -8.96 -7.81 -3.42
C GLU A 55 -10.21 -6.99 -3.11
N GLU A 56 -11.02 -7.41 -2.14
CA GLU A 56 -12.19 -6.69 -1.65
C GLU A 56 -11.80 -5.33 -1.08
N ARG A 57 -10.70 -5.28 -0.32
CA ARG A 57 -10.15 -4.03 0.20
C ARG A 57 -9.67 -3.14 -0.94
N ALA A 58 -8.91 -3.69 -1.90
CA ALA A 58 -8.43 -2.95 -3.07
C ALA A 58 -9.60 -2.36 -3.89
N TYR A 59 -10.65 -3.15 -4.10
CA TYR A 59 -11.90 -2.72 -4.74
C TYR A 59 -12.56 -1.56 -3.99
N LEU A 60 -12.78 -1.69 -2.67
CA LEU A 60 -13.42 -0.65 -1.86
C LEU A 60 -12.61 0.66 -1.87
N MET A 61 -11.28 0.55 -1.73
CA MET A 61 -10.36 1.69 -1.81
C MET A 61 -10.44 2.37 -3.19
N HIS A 62 -10.31 1.60 -4.27
CA HIS A 62 -10.32 2.11 -5.64
C HIS A 62 -11.60 2.89 -5.96
N TRP A 63 -12.77 2.27 -5.76
CA TRP A 63 -14.03 2.87 -6.17
C TRP A 63 -14.47 4.01 -5.27
N SER A 64 -14.19 3.93 -3.96
CA SER A 64 -14.43 5.07 -3.06
C SER A 64 -13.63 6.31 -3.50
N TRP A 65 -12.36 6.13 -3.88
CA TRP A 65 -11.51 7.22 -4.37
C TRP A 65 -12.02 7.77 -5.70
N LYS A 66 -12.40 6.91 -6.65
CA LYS A 66 -12.93 7.33 -7.97
C LYS A 66 -14.23 8.13 -7.83
N ILE A 67 -15.15 7.71 -6.95
CA ILE A 67 -16.39 8.45 -6.65
C ILE A 67 -16.06 9.83 -6.09
N VAL A 68 -15.22 9.88 -5.04
CA VAL A 68 -14.83 11.11 -4.33
C VAL A 68 -14.18 12.14 -5.26
N ASN A 69 -13.39 11.66 -6.22
CA ASN A 69 -12.70 12.48 -7.22
C ASN A 69 -13.53 12.71 -8.50
N LYS A 70 -14.84 12.43 -8.47
CA LYS A 70 -15.78 12.63 -9.58
C LYS A 70 -15.34 11.97 -10.90
N LYS A 71 -14.60 10.86 -10.79
CA LYS A 71 -14.14 10.09 -11.96
C LYS A 71 -15.16 9.03 -12.39
N VAL A 72 -16.02 8.61 -11.48
CA VAL A 72 -17.04 7.57 -11.67
C VAL A 72 -18.27 7.93 -10.83
N SER A 73 -19.47 7.74 -11.37
CA SER A 73 -20.70 7.89 -10.59
C SER A 73 -20.92 6.68 -9.66
N PRO A 74 -21.50 6.82 -8.46
CA PRO A 74 -21.81 5.68 -7.60
C PRO A 74 -22.63 4.57 -8.27
N LYS A 75 -23.48 4.92 -9.24
CA LYS A 75 -24.29 3.96 -10.01
C LYS A 75 -23.48 3.12 -11.01
N ASP A 76 -22.32 3.62 -11.43
CA ASP A 76 -21.50 3.02 -12.49
C ASP A 76 -20.37 2.13 -11.90
N VAL A 77 -20.35 1.95 -10.57
CA VAL A 77 -19.37 1.07 -9.92
C VAL A 77 -19.74 -0.39 -10.18
N PRO A 78 -18.85 -1.19 -10.80
CA PRO A 78 -19.09 -2.63 -11.00
C PRO A 78 -19.28 -3.35 -9.68
N ALA A 79 -20.18 -4.33 -9.62
CA ALA A 79 -20.32 -5.20 -8.45
C ALA A 79 -19.06 -6.07 -8.25
N LYS A 80 -18.73 -6.41 -6.99
CA LYS A 80 -17.68 -7.39 -6.65
C LYS A 80 -18.25 -8.51 -5.79
N ALA A 81 -18.02 -9.74 -6.22
CA ALA A 81 -18.38 -10.93 -5.45
C ALA A 81 -17.74 -10.87 -4.04
N GLY A 82 -18.51 -11.22 -3.02
CA GLY A 82 -18.08 -11.14 -1.61
C GLY A 82 -18.19 -9.75 -0.97
N VAL A 83 -18.51 -8.71 -1.73
CA VAL A 83 -18.65 -7.32 -1.23
C VAL A 83 -20.09 -6.85 -1.39
N ASN A 84 -20.92 -7.08 -0.38
CA ASN A 84 -22.34 -6.69 -0.37
C ASN A 84 -22.56 -5.20 -0.06
N ILE A 85 -21.84 -4.32 -0.77
CA ILE A 85 -21.91 -2.87 -0.62
C ILE A 85 -22.96 -2.28 -1.54
N LYS A 86 -23.71 -1.31 -1.01
CA LYS A 86 -24.61 -0.47 -1.77
C LYS A 86 -23.92 0.88 -2.01
N TRP A 87 -23.43 1.08 -3.23
CA TRP A 87 -22.79 2.33 -3.62
C TRP A 87 -23.79 3.47 -3.81
N VAL A 88 -24.99 3.18 -4.35
CA VAL A 88 -26.11 4.12 -4.43
C VAL A 88 -26.99 3.97 -3.20
N HIS A 89 -26.86 4.88 -2.24
CA HIS A 89 -27.57 4.80 -0.97
C HIS A 89 -29.09 4.86 -1.13
N ASP A 90 -29.80 4.29 -0.16
CA ASP A 90 -31.25 4.46 -0.06
C ASP A 90 -31.62 5.92 0.25
N ASN A 91 -32.69 6.41 -0.40
CA ASN A 91 -33.18 7.80 -0.26
C ASN A 91 -32.10 8.85 -0.52
N ASP A 92 -31.22 8.60 -1.49
CA ASP A 92 -30.23 9.58 -1.95
C ASP A 92 -30.87 10.65 -2.86
N ASP A 93 -30.23 11.80 -2.99
CA ASP A 93 -30.66 12.83 -3.93
C ASP A 93 -30.20 12.53 -5.37
N ALA A 94 -30.68 13.32 -6.33
CA ALA A 94 -30.34 13.17 -7.75
C ALA A 94 -28.82 13.34 -8.04
N ASN A 95 -28.06 13.91 -7.10
CA ASN A 95 -26.62 14.14 -7.19
C ASN A 95 -25.80 13.13 -6.38
N TYR A 96 -26.45 12.12 -5.77
CA TYR A 96 -25.83 11.09 -4.95
C TYR A 96 -25.05 11.62 -3.73
N SER A 97 -25.53 12.70 -3.09
CA SER A 97 -24.79 13.33 -1.98
C SER A 97 -24.47 12.38 -0.83
N LYS A 98 -25.38 11.47 -0.45
CA LYS A 98 -25.14 10.50 0.64
C LYS A 98 -24.13 9.44 0.23
N SER A 99 -24.24 8.94 -1.00
CA SER A 99 -23.29 7.98 -1.57
C SER A 99 -21.87 8.54 -1.64
N ILE A 100 -21.73 9.80 -2.05
CA ILE A 100 -20.44 10.50 -2.10
C ILE A 100 -19.90 10.72 -0.68
N ALA A 101 -20.75 11.07 0.29
CA ALA A 101 -20.35 11.19 1.70
C ALA A 101 -19.88 9.85 2.28
N GLY A 102 -20.57 8.75 1.98
CA GLY A 102 -20.16 7.39 2.36
C GLY A 102 -18.81 7.00 1.76
N ALA A 103 -18.61 7.24 0.47
CA ALA A 103 -17.32 7.04 -0.20
C ALA A 103 -16.21 7.92 0.41
N ARG A 104 -16.51 9.18 0.78
CA ARG A 104 -15.56 10.07 1.46
C ARG A 104 -15.15 9.53 2.82
N ALA A 105 -16.10 9.02 3.61
CA ALA A 105 -15.81 8.40 4.90
C ALA A 105 -14.87 7.19 4.75
N MET A 106 -15.04 6.40 3.69
CA MET A 106 -14.14 5.30 3.35
C MET A 106 -12.75 5.79 2.93
N VAL A 107 -12.66 6.79 2.04
CA VAL A 107 -11.38 7.40 1.63
C VAL A 107 -10.58 7.89 2.84
N ASN A 108 -11.27 8.55 3.78
CA ASN A 108 -10.66 9.04 5.02
C ASN A 108 -10.23 7.87 5.92
N GLY A 109 -11.10 6.88 6.13
CA GLY A 109 -10.78 5.73 6.97
C GLY A 109 -9.67 4.83 6.40
N TYR A 110 -9.52 4.79 5.08
CA TYR A 110 -8.40 4.11 4.41
C TYR A 110 -7.12 4.95 4.36
N GLY A 111 -7.17 6.24 4.73
CA GLY A 111 -6.00 7.13 4.66
C GLY A 111 -5.54 7.45 3.23
N ILE A 112 -6.44 7.38 2.24
CA ILE A 112 -6.09 7.53 0.81
C ILE A 112 -6.51 8.90 0.23
N SER A 113 -6.80 9.88 1.08
CA SER A 113 -7.25 11.21 0.66
C SER A 113 -6.22 11.98 -0.16
N ASN A 114 -4.93 11.73 0.08
CA ASN A 114 -3.83 12.48 -0.52
C ASN A 114 -3.22 11.77 -1.74
N LEU A 115 -3.80 10.65 -2.18
CA LEU A 115 -3.32 9.95 -3.37
C LEU A 115 -3.72 10.70 -4.64
N ASN A 116 -2.77 10.84 -5.57
CA ASN A 116 -3.01 11.43 -6.89
C ASN A 116 -3.66 10.43 -7.88
N VAL A 117 -3.55 9.13 -7.60
CA VAL A 117 -4.12 8.05 -8.40
C VAL A 117 -4.94 7.11 -7.52
N ALA A 118 -5.97 6.49 -8.09
CA ALA A 118 -6.74 5.47 -7.38
C ALA A 118 -5.84 4.26 -7.06
N PRO A 119 -5.95 3.66 -5.87
CA PRO A 119 -5.32 2.38 -5.58
C PRO A 119 -5.63 1.34 -6.67
N ALA A 120 -4.62 0.64 -7.16
CA ALA A 120 -4.80 -0.32 -8.25
C ALA A 120 -5.64 -1.53 -7.82
N LEU A 121 -6.53 -2.00 -8.71
CA LEU A 121 -7.31 -3.23 -8.50
C LEU A 121 -6.42 -4.47 -8.62
N ASN A 122 -5.51 -4.46 -9.60
CA ASN A 122 -4.47 -5.47 -9.76
C ASN A 122 -3.17 -4.88 -9.19
N SER A 123 -2.76 -5.34 -8.01
CA SER A 123 -1.61 -4.80 -7.29
C SER A 123 -0.72 -5.92 -6.78
N ASN A 124 0.58 -5.70 -6.69
CA ASN A 124 1.47 -6.68 -6.06
C ASN A 124 1.11 -6.94 -4.58
N HIS A 125 0.41 -6.02 -3.89
CA HIS A 125 -0.12 -6.29 -2.54
C HIS A 125 -1.24 -7.34 -2.55
N THR A 126 -2.10 -7.38 -3.57
CA THR A 126 -3.13 -8.42 -3.66
C THR A 126 -2.50 -9.78 -4.00
N ALA A 127 -1.40 -9.75 -4.75
CA ALA A 127 -0.59 -10.92 -5.08
C ALA A 127 0.40 -11.36 -3.98
N ARG A 128 0.40 -10.70 -2.80
CA ARG A 128 1.34 -10.96 -1.68
C ARG A 128 2.82 -10.85 -2.07
N ASN A 129 3.11 -9.98 -3.04
CA ASN A 129 4.43 -9.73 -3.63
C ASN A 129 4.83 -8.24 -3.54
N ALA A 130 4.33 -7.52 -2.55
CA ALA A 130 4.76 -6.15 -2.27
C ALA A 130 4.80 -5.86 -0.78
N ILE A 131 5.66 -4.93 -0.39
CA ILE A 131 5.73 -4.39 0.95
C ILE A 131 5.88 -2.87 0.89
N ASP A 132 5.06 -2.18 1.68
CA ASP A 132 5.26 -0.77 1.97
C ASP A 132 6.13 -0.70 3.24
N LEU A 133 7.44 -0.58 3.04
CA LEU A 133 8.49 -0.61 4.07
C LEU A 133 9.13 0.77 4.22
N GLY A 134 8.69 1.53 5.21
CA GLY A 134 9.36 2.77 5.61
C GLY A 134 10.67 2.48 6.33
N THR A 135 11.69 3.30 6.07
CA THR A 135 12.96 3.25 6.79
C THR A 135 13.35 4.63 7.33
N SER A 136 14.13 4.65 8.41
CA SER A 136 14.69 5.90 8.93
C SER A 136 15.96 5.68 9.75
N TRP A 137 16.86 6.67 9.74
CA TRP A 137 18.04 6.71 10.61
C TRP A 137 18.48 8.15 10.86
N SER A 138 19.12 8.41 12.01
CA SER A 138 19.57 9.76 12.40
C SER A 138 21.04 10.01 12.10
N LYS A 139 21.88 8.96 12.14
CA LYS A 139 23.34 9.04 11.94
C LYS A 139 23.68 9.71 10.61
N ALA A 140 24.81 10.43 10.57
CA ALA A 140 25.32 11.04 9.34
C ALA A 140 25.75 9.98 8.31
N SER A 141 26.19 8.82 8.79
CA SER A 141 26.58 7.67 7.97
C SER A 141 26.09 6.37 8.60
N VAL A 142 25.66 5.43 7.77
CA VAL A 142 25.38 4.03 8.14
C VAL A 142 26.08 3.09 7.16
N VAL A 143 26.42 1.88 7.62
CA VAL A 143 27.04 0.84 6.78
C VAL A 143 26.11 -0.35 6.76
N ILE A 144 25.59 -0.68 5.58
CA ILE A 144 24.67 -1.80 5.35
C ILE A 144 25.35 -2.88 4.51
N THR A 145 25.08 -4.15 4.81
CA THR A 145 25.57 -5.28 4.04
C THR A 145 24.60 -5.59 2.89
N ASP A 146 25.09 -5.67 1.67
CA ASP A 146 24.29 -6.09 0.51
C ASP A 146 24.08 -7.61 0.48
N ALA A 147 23.25 -8.10 -0.45
CA ALA A 147 22.91 -9.52 -0.51
C ALA A 147 24.10 -10.44 -0.85
N ASN A 148 25.22 -9.90 -1.33
CA ASN A 148 26.46 -10.61 -1.66
C ASN A 148 27.50 -10.52 -0.53
N GLY A 149 27.15 -9.91 0.62
CA GLY A 149 28.04 -9.74 1.76
C GLY A 149 28.95 -8.51 1.68
N LYS A 150 28.78 -7.64 0.67
CA LYS A 150 29.59 -6.41 0.54
C LYS A 150 29.03 -5.34 1.47
N LYS A 151 29.92 -4.69 2.24
CA LYS A 151 29.58 -3.50 3.03
C LYS A 151 29.44 -2.26 2.14
N VAL A 152 28.32 -1.56 2.26
CA VAL A 152 27.98 -0.35 1.51
C VAL A 152 27.73 0.79 2.49
N THR A 153 28.45 1.89 2.33
CA THR A 153 28.29 3.10 3.16
C THR A 153 27.24 4.02 2.56
N ILE A 154 26.28 4.46 3.38
CA ILE A 154 25.29 5.50 3.05
C ILE A 154 25.61 6.72 3.91
N ASN A 155 26.19 7.75 3.30
CA ASN A 155 26.63 8.98 3.97
C ASN A 155 26.07 10.28 3.34
N SER A 156 25.13 10.15 2.41
CA SER A 156 24.50 11.28 1.72
C SER A 156 23.08 10.91 1.27
N GLY A 157 22.31 11.91 0.85
CA GLY A 157 20.93 11.75 0.38
C GLY A 157 19.89 11.70 1.52
N ALA A 158 18.66 11.31 1.17
CA ALA A 158 17.58 11.17 2.14
C ALA A 158 17.90 10.11 3.20
N LYS A 159 17.44 10.29 4.43
CA LYS A 159 17.63 9.30 5.51
C LYS A 159 16.41 8.41 5.71
N ASN A 160 15.88 7.91 4.59
CA ASN A 160 14.69 7.07 4.55
C ASN A 160 14.70 6.15 3.31
N SER A 161 13.58 5.50 3.02
CA SER A 161 13.39 4.52 1.95
C SER A 161 13.64 5.06 0.54
N THR A 162 13.62 6.39 0.34
CA THR A 162 13.88 7.02 -0.96
C THR A 162 15.38 7.24 -1.24
N ASN A 163 16.27 6.86 -0.33
CA ASN A 163 17.71 6.98 -0.55
C ASN A 163 18.20 6.10 -1.72
N ALA A 164 18.85 6.70 -2.72
CA ALA A 164 19.29 5.99 -3.92
C ALA A 164 20.29 4.84 -3.65
N THR A 165 21.19 5.01 -2.67
CA THR A 165 22.13 3.96 -2.28
C THR A 165 21.39 2.82 -1.57
N LEU A 166 20.45 3.14 -0.68
CA LEU A 166 19.61 2.15 -0.03
C LEU A 166 18.78 1.34 -1.03
N ILE A 167 18.16 2.02 -2.00
CA ILE A 167 17.39 1.38 -3.09
C ILE A 167 18.28 0.43 -3.89
N SER A 168 19.52 0.85 -4.19
CA SER A 168 20.49 -0.01 -4.88
C SER A 168 20.84 -1.26 -4.08
N VAL A 169 20.99 -1.13 -2.75
CA VAL A 169 21.21 -2.27 -1.85
C VAL A 169 19.98 -3.17 -1.79
N ALA A 170 18.77 -2.63 -1.64
CA ALA A 170 17.52 -3.39 -1.62
C ALA A 170 17.35 -4.25 -2.89
N LYS A 171 17.73 -3.69 -4.05
CA LYS A 171 17.72 -4.41 -5.33
C LYS A 171 18.60 -5.66 -5.34
N THR A 172 19.72 -5.66 -4.62
CA THR A 172 20.57 -6.87 -4.49
C THR A 172 19.86 -8.01 -3.74
N TYR A 173 18.94 -7.67 -2.83
CA TYR A 173 18.08 -8.65 -2.15
C TYR A 173 16.88 -9.08 -3.00
N GLY A 174 16.69 -8.52 -4.20
CA GLY A 174 15.53 -8.79 -5.05
C GLY A 174 14.31 -7.91 -4.74
N LEU A 175 14.50 -6.79 -4.04
CA LEU A 175 13.46 -5.79 -3.79
C LEU A 175 13.67 -4.58 -4.72
N VAL A 176 12.74 -4.36 -5.64
CA VAL A 176 12.76 -3.20 -6.55
C VAL A 176 11.80 -2.14 -6.00
N HIS A 177 12.32 -0.92 -5.77
CA HIS A 177 11.51 0.20 -5.30
C HIS A 177 10.62 0.73 -6.43
N TYR A 178 9.41 1.17 -6.10
CA TYR A 178 8.53 1.88 -7.03
C TYR A 178 9.19 3.13 -7.62
N THR A 179 8.97 3.41 -8.89
CA THR A 179 9.45 4.62 -9.56
C THR A 179 8.29 5.29 -10.29
N PRO A 180 8.02 6.60 -10.07
CA PRO A 180 8.86 7.57 -9.35
C PRO A 180 8.84 7.46 -7.82
N VAL A 181 10.02 7.55 -7.18
CA VAL A 181 10.19 7.27 -5.73
C VAL A 181 9.38 8.18 -4.80
N ASN A 182 9.04 9.40 -5.22
CA ASN A 182 8.29 10.33 -4.38
C ASN A 182 6.77 10.11 -4.43
N ASP A 183 6.29 9.38 -5.42
CA ASP A 183 4.87 9.08 -5.60
C ASP A 183 4.43 7.93 -4.68
N ASP A 184 5.34 6.98 -4.42
CA ASP A 184 5.16 5.92 -3.45
C ASP A 184 6.50 5.58 -2.75
N LYS A 185 6.74 6.26 -1.63
CA LYS A 185 8.05 6.33 -0.96
C LYS A 185 8.48 5.06 -0.26
N ASN A 186 7.55 4.17 0.04
CA ASN A 186 7.81 3.01 0.87
C ASN A 186 7.67 1.70 0.08
N HIS A 187 7.23 1.77 -1.18
CA HIS A 187 6.83 0.59 -1.92
C HIS A 187 8.00 -0.16 -2.55
N PHE A 188 8.11 -1.44 -2.18
CA PHE A 188 9.02 -2.41 -2.79
C PHE A 188 8.24 -3.64 -3.27
N SER A 189 8.59 -4.12 -4.45
CA SER A 189 8.06 -5.36 -5.03
C SER A 189 9.14 -6.03 -5.90
N PRO A 190 8.96 -7.27 -6.38
CA PRO A 190 9.92 -7.91 -7.28
C PRO A 190 10.16 -7.14 -8.59
N ASN A 191 9.22 -6.29 -9.01
CA ASN A 191 9.23 -5.60 -10.30
C ASN A 191 9.05 -4.07 -10.21
N GLY A 192 8.96 -3.49 -9.01
CA GLY A 192 8.86 -2.05 -8.79
C GLY A 192 7.52 -1.44 -9.19
N ARG A 193 6.45 -2.24 -9.18
CA ARG A 193 5.07 -1.85 -9.49
C ARG A 193 4.12 -2.16 -8.33
#